data_AF-A0AAT9FL80-F1
#
_entry.id   AF-A0AAT9FL80-F1
#
_cell.length_a   1.000
_cell.length_b   1.000
_cell.length_c   1.000
_cell.angle_alpha   90.00
_cell.angle_beta   90.00
_cell.angle_gamma   90.00
#
_symmetry.space_group_name_H-M   'P 1'
#
loop_
_entity.id
_entity.type
_entity.pdbx_description
1 polymer ?
#
loop_
_entity_poly.entity_id
_entity_poly.type
_entity_poly.pdbx_seq_one_letter_code
_entity_poly.pdbx_strand_id
1 'polypeptide(L)'
;MQGSYMRYVCLLMALVFTAFTLVQFNDLDQYHTEKWYLWVAAYGLCALISLISFFKRLPVIVYISMVVAALTAAVVRVQGVEWSREILYNPDNPSGNETGGLLVIAVWMGILAWARKAKVAKHTEL
;
A
#
# COMPACT_ATOMS: atom_id res chain seq x y z
N MET A 1 -13.10 10.80 18.30
CA MET A 1 -13.84 9.77 17.53
C MET A 1 -13.46 9.78 16.04
N GLN A 2 -13.02 8.66 15.46
CA GLN A 2 -12.87 8.53 13.99
C GLN A 2 -14.26 8.74 13.37
N GLY A 3 -14.39 9.45 12.24
CA GLY A 3 -15.70 9.55 11.60
C GLY A 3 -16.07 8.15 11.14
N SER A 4 -17.29 7.70 11.41
CA SER A 4 -17.71 6.31 11.19
C SER A 4 -17.33 5.81 9.80
N TYR A 5 -17.50 6.66 8.77
CA TYR A 5 -17.10 6.39 7.39
C TYR A 5 -15.63 5.97 7.21
N MET A 6 -14.67 6.69 7.79
CA MET A 6 -13.24 6.38 7.60
C MET A 6 -12.86 5.02 8.20
N ARG A 7 -13.57 4.56 9.25
CA ARG A 7 -13.33 3.23 9.81
C ARG A 7 -13.73 2.17 8.76
N TYR A 8 -14.92 2.27 8.19
CA TYR A 8 -15.37 1.32 7.17
C TYR A 8 -14.51 1.36 5.90
N VAL A 9 -13.98 2.53 5.51
CA VAL A 9 -12.99 2.61 4.42
C VAL A 9 -11.71 1.86 4.80
N CYS A 10 -11.20 1.98 6.03
CA CYS A 10 -10.06 1.17 6.48
C CYS A 10 -10.36 -0.34 6.44
N LEU A 11 -11.58 -0.76 6.78
CA LEU A 11 -11.97 -2.17 6.70
C LEU A 11 -12.02 -2.65 5.24
N LEU A 12 -12.62 -1.87 4.35
CA LEU A 12 -12.64 -2.17 2.91
C LEU A 12 -11.22 -2.29 2.36
N MET A 13 -10.35 -1.34 2.68
CA MET A 13 -8.96 -1.38 2.22
C MET A 13 -8.18 -2.55 2.83
N ALA A 14 -8.48 -2.97 4.07
CA ALA A 14 -7.90 -4.18 4.63
C ALA A 14 -8.25 -5.41 3.77
N LEU A 15 -9.52 -5.55 3.37
CA LEU A 15 -9.97 -6.64 2.51
C LEU A 15 -9.30 -6.58 1.12
N VAL A 16 -9.20 -5.39 0.52
CA VAL A 16 -8.52 -5.19 -0.78
C VAL A 16 -7.05 -5.60 -0.70
N PHE A 17 -6.32 -5.14 0.32
CA PHE A 17 -4.92 -5.52 0.48
C PHE A 17 -4.74 -7.01 0.80
N THR A 18 -5.66 -7.63 1.55
CA THR A 18 -5.67 -9.09 1.74
C THR A 18 -5.85 -9.81 0.40
N ALA A 19 -6.78 -9.37 -0.45
CA ALA A 19 -6.94 -9.95 -1.79
C ALA A 19 -5.66 -9.80 -2.62
N PHE A 20 -5.01 -8.64 -2.59
CA PHE A 20 -3.71 -8.45 -3.26
C PHE A 20 -2.64 -9.39 -2.71
N THR A 21 -2.52 -9.54 -1.39
CA THR A 21 -1.59 -10.50 -0.76
C THR A 21 -1.81 -11.92 -1.26
N LEU A 22 -3.07 -12.36 -1.37
CA LEU A 22 -3.38 -13.70 -1.85
C LEU A 22 -2.99 -13.90 -3.32
N VAL A 23 -3.19 -12.89 -4.16
CA VAL A 23 -2.79 -12.94 -5.58
C VAL A 23 -1.27 -12.97 -5.75
N GLN A 24 -0.48 -12.42 -4.81
CA GLN A 24 0.98 -12.48 -4.88
C GLN A 24 1.56 -13.89 -4.73
N PHE A 25 0.80 -14.87 -4.23
CA PHE A 25 1.26 -16.26 -4.26
C PHE A 25 1.37 -16.81 -5.69
N ASN A 26 0.67 -16.21 -6.67
CA ASN A 26 0.91 -16.51 -8.08
C ASN A 26 2.36 -16.18 -8.50
N ASP A 27 3.05 -15.23 -7.85
CA ASP A 27 4.45 -14.94 -8.18
C ASP A 27 5.40 -16.08 -7.79
N LEU A 28 5.03 -16.86 -6.77
CA LEU A 28 5.73 -18.09 -6.39
C LEU A 28 5.41 -19.22 -7.39
N ASP A 29 4.12 -19.44 -7.64
CA ASP A 29 3.63 -20.63 -8.35
C ASP A 29 3.73 -20.51 -9.88
N GLN A 30 3.56 -19.29 -10.43
CA GLN A 30 3.52 -19.02 -11.87
C GLN A 30 4.82 -18.41 -12.41
N TYR A 31 5.44 -17.48 -11.66
CA TYR A 31 6.61 -16.74 -12.14
C TYR A 31 7.93 -17.18 -11.49
N HIS A 32 7.90 -18.09 -10.50
CA HIS A 32 9.05 -18.56 -9.72
C HIS A 32 9.97 -17.44 -9.24
N THR A 33 9.38 -16.29 -8.93
CA THR A 33 10.14 -15.08 -8.61
C THR A 33 10.74 -15.22 -7.22
N GLU A 34 12.07 -15.15 -7.07
CA GLU A 34 12.73 -15.39 -5.78
C GLU A 34 12.22 -14.47 -4.64
N LYS A 35 11.66 -13.30 -4.97
CA LYS A 35 11.30 -12.24 -4.02
C LYS A 35 9.80 -12.09 -3.76
N TRP A 36 8.97 -13.04 -4.19
CA TRP A 36 7.50 -13.03 -4.00
C TRP A 36 7.07 -12.74 -2.54
N TYR A 37 7.84 -13.23 -1.57
CA TYR A 37 7.56 -13.08 -0.14
C TYR A 37 7.61 -11.62 0.34
N LEU A 38 8.40 -10.75 -0.32
CA LEU A 38 8.46 -9.32 0.00
C LEU A 38 7.13 -8.63 -0.34
N TRP A 39 6.48 -9.03 -1.44
CA TRP A 39 5.19 -8.51 -1.85
C TRP A 39 4.07 -8.97 -0.94
N VAL A 40 4.08 -10.25 -0.56
CA VAL A 40 3.18 -10.80 0.47
C VAL A 40 3.32 -10.03 1.78
N ALA A 41 4.55 -9.78 2.22
CA ALA A 41 4.82 -9.00 3.44
C ALA A 41 4.34 -7.55 3.31
N ALA A 42 4.60 -6.88 2.19
CA ALA A 42 4.23 -5.47 1.97
C ALA A 42 2.71 -5.28 1.98
N TYR A 43 1.97 -6.05 1.18
CA TYR A 43 0.51 -5.97 1.15
C TYR A 43 -0.11 -6.49 2.45
N GLY A 44 0.45 -7.55 3.03
CA GLY A 44 -0.02 -8.09 4.31
C GLY A 44 0.11 -7.07 5.45
N LEU A 45 1.22 -6.34 5.50
CA LEU A 45 1.41 -5.24 6.45
C LEU A 45 0.41 -4.10 6.20
N CYS A 46 0.13 -3.75 4.94
CA CYS A 46 -0.89 -2.76 4.60
C CYS A 46 -2.30 -3.18 5.03
N ALA A 47 -2.64 -4.47 4.85
CA ALA A 47 -3.89 -5.05 5.32
C ALA A 47 -4.01 -4.96 6.85
N LEU A 48 -2.96 -5.36 7.57
CA LEU A 48 -2.90 -5.28 9.04
C LEU A 48 -3.01 -3.84 9.55
N ILE A 49 -2.25 -2.90 8.98
CA ILE A 49 -2.32 -1.48 9.36
C ILE A 49 -3.72 -0.92 9.13
N SER A 50 -4.36 -1.28 8.02
CA SER A 50 -5.73 -0.85 7.69
C SER A 50 -6.74 -1.47 8.65
N LEU A 51 -6.64 -2.77 8.96
CA LEU A 51 -7.50 -3.46 9.93
C LEU A 51 -7.33 -2.90 11.35
N ILE A 52 -6.10 -2.71 11.82
CA ILE A 52 -5.86 -2.09 13.12
C ILE A 52 -6.43 -0.66 13.12
N SER A 53 -6.29 0.07 12.01
CA SER A 53 -6.84 1.43 11.82
C SER A 53 -8.37 1.49 11.82
N PHE A 54 -9.06 0.37 11.66
CA PHE A 54 -10.52 0.24 11.86
C PHE A 54 -10.88 0.22 13.35
N PHE A 55 -10.12 -0.50 14.17
CA PHE A 55 -10.37 -0.63 15.61
C PHE A 55 -9.87 0.57 16.41
N LYS A 56 -8.66 1.05 16.10
CA LYS A 56 -8.00 2.13 16.83
C LYS A 56 -7.17 3.01 15.89
N ARG A 57 -6.75 4.18 16.36
CA ARG A 57 -5.86 5.04 15.59
C ARG A 57 -4.41 4.65 15.87
N LEU A 58 -3.59 4.58 14.83
CA LEU A 58 -2.15 4.44 14.95
C LEU A 58 -1.45 5.81 14.90
N PRO A 59 -0.23 5.93 15.46
CA PRO A 59 0.60 7.13 15.35
C PRO A 59 0.84 7.49 13.88
N VAL A 60 0.82 8.79 13.55
CA VAL A 60 0.92 9.23 12.15
C VAL A 60 2.23 8.81 11.48
N ILE A 61 3.30 8.68 12.29
CA ILE A 61 4.62 8.24 11.84
C ILE A 61 4.56 6.86 11.19
N VAL A 62 3.66 5.96 11.64
CA VAL A 62 3.50 4.63 11.03
C VAL A 62 3.12 4.76 9.56
N TYR A 63 2.16 5.65 9.25
CA TYR A 63 1.71 5.86 7.87
C TYR A 63 2.80 6.55 7.04
N ILE A 64 3.45 7.59 7.59
CA ILE A 64 4.52 8.32 6.90
C ILE A 64 5.70 7.40 6.58
N SER A 65 6.13 6.54 7.52
CA SER A 65 7.20 5.58 7.29
C SER A 65 6.86 4.63 6.14
N MET A 66 5.62 4.15 6.05
CA MET A 66 5.18 3.32 4.94
C MET A 66 5.18 4.07 3.60
N VAL A 67 4.77 5.35 3.59
CA VAL A 67 4.85 6.19 2.38
C VAL A 67 6.28 6.33 1.91
N VAL A 68 7.21 6.68 2.80
CA VAL A 68 8.63 6.87 2.46
C VAL A 68 9.25 5.57 1.95
N ALA A 69 9.00 4.46 2.64
CA ALA A 69 9.48 3.14 2.21
C ALA A 69 8.94 2.76 0.82
N ALA A 70 7.63 2.91 0.59
CA ALA A 70 6.98 2.57 -0.67
C ALA A 70 7.47 3.45 -1.83
N LEU A 71 7.58 4.76 -1.64
CA LEU A 71 8.10 5.66 -2.67
C LEU A 71 9.58 5.41 -2.97
N THR A 72 10.40 5.14 -1.95
CA THR A 72 11.82 4.82 -2.14
C THR A 72 11.96 3.53 -2.96
N ALA A 73 11.22 2.50 -2.60
CA ALA A 73 11.18 1.25 -3.36
C ALA A 73 10.66 1.47 -4.80
N ALA A 74 9.64 2.33 -4.99
CA ALA A 74 9.10 2.63 -6.31
C ALA A 74 10.12 3.33 -7.21
N VAL A 75 10.91 4.27 -6.66
CA VAL A 75 11.99 4.96 -7.39
C VAL A 75 13.09 3.98 -7.81
N VAL A 76 13.42 2.99 -6.98
CA VAL A 76 14.37 1.95 -7.38
C VAL A 76 13.74 1.04 -8.45
N ARG A 77 12.50 0.62 -8.24
CA ARG A 77 11.84 -0.37 -9.10
C ARG A 77 11.51 0.18 -10.49
N VAL A 78 11.16 1.46 -10.59
CA VAL A 78 10.83 2.12 -11.86
C VAL A 78 12.02 2.16 -12.82
N GLN A 79 13.26 2.08 -12.32
CA GLN A 79 14.46 2.02 -13.18
C GLN A 79 14.53 0.72 -13.99
N GLY A 80 13.86 -0.35 -13.53
CA GLY A 80 13.74 -1.60 -14.27
C GLY A 80 12.49 -1.68 -15.15
N VAL A 81 11.70 -0.61 -15.27
CA VAL A 81 10.51 -0.59 -16.14
C VAL A 81 10.96 -0.35 -17.58
N GLU A 82 10.69 -1.33 -18.44
CA GLU A 82 10.78 -1.13 -19.89
C GLU A 82 9.61 -0.28 -20.38
N TRP A 83 9.91 0.95 -20.80
CA TRP A 83 8.91 1.90 -21.26
C TRP A 83 8.50 1.63 -22.72
N SER A 84 7.73 0.56 -22.94
CA SER A 84 7.18 0.18 -24.25
C SER A 84 5.65 0.27 -24.30
N ARG A 85 5.04 0.05 -25.47
CA ARG A 85 3.57 0.03 -25.61
C ARG A 85 2.90 -1.10 -24.80
N GLU A 86 3.66 -2.11 -24.39
CA GLU A 86 3.15 -3.27 -23.66
C GLU A 86 3.25 -3.13 -22.14
N ILE A 87 3.61 -1.96 -21.60
CA ILE A 87 3.72 -1.71 -20.14
C ILE A 87 2.54 -2.24 -19.31
N LEU A 88 1.31 -2.18 -19.84
CA LEU A 88 0.10 -2.63 -19.12
C LEU A 88 -0.14 -4.15 -19.22
N TYR A 89 0.47 -4.83 -20.20
CA TYR A 89 0.23 -6.24 -20.51
C TYR A 89 1.53 -6.91 -21.00
N ASN A 90 2.62 -6.76 -20.26
CA ASN A 90 3.87 -7.44 -20.54
C ASN A 90 4.08 -8.57 -19.51
N PRO A 91 3.93 -9.85 -19.90
CA PRO A 91 4.16 -10.97 -19.00
C PRO A 91 5.62 -11.09 -18.53
N ASP A 92 6.56 -10.45 -19.23
CA ASP A 92 8.00 -10.53 -18.98
C ASP A 92 8.56 -9.29 -18.26
N ASN A 93 7.72 -8.30 -17.92
CA ASN A 93 8.15 -7.07 -17.22
C ASN A 93 7.36 -6.85 -15.92
N PRO A 94 7.67 -7.60 -14.84
CA PRO A 94 6.99 -7.48 -13.55
C PRO A 94 7.22 -6.11 -12.90
N SER A 95 8.23 -5.36 -13.36
CA SER A 95 8.62 -4.04 -12.84
C SER A 95 7.49 -3.02 -12.87
N GLY A 96 6.69 -3.00 -13.92
CA GLY A 96 5.57 -2.07 -14.04
C GLY A 96 4.51 -2.33 -12.97
N ASN A 97 4.14 -3.60 -12.80
CA ASN A 97 3.14 -4.04 -11.81
C ASN A 97 3.64 -3.78 -10.38
N GLU A 98 4.89 -4.14 -10.10
CA GLU A 98 5.54 -3.92 -8.81
C GLU A 98 5.60 -2.43 -8.44
N THR A 99 6.03 -1.57 -9.38
CA THR A 99 6.01 -0.11 -9.18
C THR A 99 4.61 0.43 -8.96
N GLY A 100 3.63 -0.02 -9.74
CA GLY A 100 2.22 0.36 -9.57
C GLY A 100 1.68 0.01 -8.19
N GLY A 101 1.96 -1.20 -7.72
CA GLY A 101 1.63 -1.68 -6.38
C GLY A 101 2.19 -0.79 -5.27
N LEU A 102 3.46 -0.42 -5.37
CA LEU A 102 4.11 0.48 -4.40
C LEU A 102 3.47 1.88 -4.39
N LEU A 103 3.08 2.40 -5.56
CA LEU A 103 2.37 3.68 -5.63
C LEU A 103 0.99 3.60 -4.98
N VAL A 104 0.25 2.50 -5.15
CA VAL A 104 -1.04 2.27 -4.47
C VAL A 104 -0.86 2.26 -2.95
N ILE A 105 0.17 1.58 -2.44
CA ILE A 105 0.52 1.59 -1.01
C ILE A 105 0.80 3.02 -0.54
N ALA A 106 1.65 3.76 -1.26
CA ALA A 106 2.04 5.13 -0.91
C ALA A 106 0.82 6.07 -0.88
N VAL A 107 -0.06 5.99 -1.88
CA VAL A 107 -1.29 6.81 -1.94
C VAL A 107 -2.19 6.51 -0.76
N TRP A 108 -2.47 5.23 -0.48
CA TRP A 108 -3.37 4.87 0.62
C TRP A 108 -2.83 5.29 1.99
N MET A 109 -1.54 5.04 2.25
CA MET A 109 -0.90 5.46 3.50
C MET A 109 -0.84 6.99 3.63
N GLY A 110 -0.65 7.70 2.51
CA GLY A 110 -0.75 9.16 2.44
C GLY A 110 -2.14 9.67 2.82
N ILE A 111 -3.21 9.05 2.31
CA ILE A 111 -4.60 9.37 2.68
C ILE A 111 -4.81 9.16 4.18
N LEU A 112 -4.33 8.04 4.74
CA LEU A 112 -4.41 7.78 6.17
C LEU A 112 -3.66 8.84 6.98
N ALA A 113 -2.43 9.20 6.60
CA ALA A 113 -1.66 10.25 7.27
C ALA A 113 -2.38 11.61 7.23
N TRP A 114 -2.89 12.01 6.05
CA TRP A 114 -3.62 13.26 5.87
C TRP A 114 -4.89 13.34 6.72
N ALA A 115 -5.71 12.27 6.70
CA ALA A 115 -6.93 12.18 7.48
C ALA A 115 -6.69 12.26 9.00
N ARG A 116 -5.47 11.99 9.47
CA ARG A 116 -5.07 12.18 10.87
C ARG A 116 -4.65 13.63 11.14
N LYS A 117 -3.80 14.22 10.30
CA LYS A 117 -3.31 15.60 10.47
C LYS A 117 -4.47 16.60 10.45
N ALA A 118 -5.41 16.46 9.52
CA ALA A 118 -6.59 17.32 9.41
C ALA A 118 -7.46 17.34 10.69
N LYS A 119 -7.43 16.27 11.48
CA LYS A 119 -8.17 16.19 12.75
C LYS A 119 -7.42 16.76 13.95
N VAL A 120 -6.09 16.72 13.94
CA VAL A 120 -5.29 17.34 15.00
C VAL A 120 -5.45 18.85 14.92
N ALA A 121 -5.31 19.44 13.72
CA ALA A 121 -5.48 20.88 13.51
C ALA A 121 -6.84 21.40 14.02
N LYS A 122 -7.93 20.69 13.71
CA LYS A 122 -9.29 21.08 14.14
C LYS A 122 -9.50 21.06 15.67
N HIS A 123 -8.72 20.27 16.41
CA HIS A 123 -8.80 20.24 17.88
C HIS A 123 -7.93 21.29 18.57
N THR A 124 -6.98 21.90 17.85
CA THR A 124 -6.08 22.93 18.40
C THR A 124 -6.64 24.35 18.18
N GLU A 125 -7.61 24.51 17.28
CA GLU A 125 -8.28 25.79 16.97
C GLU A 125 -9.57 26.05 17.77
N LEU A 126 -9.82 25.30 18.85
CA LEU A 126 -10.95 25.47 19.78
C LEU A 126 -10.43 25.80 21.18
#